data_AF-A0A949JQS2-F1
#
_entry.id   AF-A0A949JQS2-F1
#
_cell.length_a   1.000
_cell.length_b   1.000
_cell.length_c   1.000
_cell.angle_alpha   90.00
_cell.angle_beta   90.00
_cell.angle_gamma   90.00
#
_symmetry.space_group_name_H-M   'P 1'
#
loop_
_entity.id
_entity.type
_entity.pdbx_description
1 polymer ?
#
loop_
_entity_poly.entity_id
_entity_poly.type
_entity_poly.pdbx_seq_one_letter_code
_entity_poly.pdbx_strand_id
1 'polypeptide(L)'
;MSFYIKSFPQQELANINDSGPGSFRDGIDSATGPRTIVFEVSGTIELKSELRIQNQGLTIAGQTAPGDGITIKDNKLGFSKSSDIIVRYIRVRLGDKNKPRPSGPDAVSVDDCDHFIFDHVST
;
A
#
# COMPACT_ATOMS: atom_id res chain seq x y z
N MET A 1 5.93 -18.04 14.54
CA MET A 1 7.16 -17.70 13.82
C MET A 1 7.16 -16.19 13.61
N SER A 2 7.72 -15.43 14.56
CA SER A 2 7.73 -13.96 14.55
C SER A 2 9.03 -13.52 13.91
N PHE A 3 9.05 -13.37 12.58
CA PHE A 3 10.21 -12.86 11.86
C PHE A 3 9.88 -11.48 11.32
N TYR A 4 10.64 -10.48 11.78
CA TYR A 4 10.94 -9.23 11.05
C TYR A 4 9.91 -8.06 11.05
N ILE A 5 9.25 -7.75 12.17
CA ILE A 5 8.43 -6.51 12.28
C ILE A 5 8.83 -5.62 13.48
N LYS A 6 10.04 -5.78 14.04
CA LYS A 6 10.48 -5.06 15.26
C LYS A 6 11.55 -3.98 15.04
N SER A 7 11.67 -3.38 13.86
CA SER A 7 12.64 -2.28 13.65
C SER A 7 12.02 -0.89 13.51
N PHE A 8 10.72 -0.76 13.23
CA PHE A 8 10.05 0.54 13.09
C PHE A 8 8.67 0.57 13.77
N PRO A 9 8.17 1.75 14.18
CA PRO A 9 6.82 1.90 14.70
C PRO A 9 5.76 1.28 13.77
N GLN A 10 4.75 0.65 14.36
CA GLN A 10 3.64 0.05 13.61
C GLN A 10 2.47 1.03 13.52
N GLN A 11 1.85 1.09 12.35
CA GLN A 11 0.61 1.83 12.11
C GLN A 11 -0.47 0.85 11.66
N GLU A 12 -1.51 0.72 12.48
CA GLU A 12 -2.62 -0.18 12.27
C GLU A 12 -3.68 0.47 11.37
N LEU A 13 -4.18 -0.30 10.41
CA LEU A 13 -5.27 0.10 9.52
C LEU A 13 -6.53 -0.68 9.87
N ALA A 14 -7.61 0.06 10.13
CA ALA A 14 -8.83 -0.46 10.75
C ALA A 14 -10.02 -0.54 9.77
N ASN A 15 -9.90 -0.05 8.54
CA ASN A 15 -10.98 -0.14 7.55
C ASN A 15 -10.49 -0.17 6.09
N ILE A 16 -11.40 -0.54 5.19
CA ILE A 16 -11.16 -0.70 3.75
C ILE A 16 -11.63 0.48 2.91
N ASN A 17 -11.97 1.61 3.54
CA ASN A 17 -12.39 2.79 2.80
C ASN A 17 -11.19 3.40 2.06
N ASP A 18 -11.43 4.10 0.95
CA ASP A 18 -10.38 4.81 0.21
C ASP A 18 -9.72 5.93 1.03
N SER A 19 -10.45 6.54 1.96
CA SER A 19 -9.99 7.67 2.75
C SER A 19 -10.71 7.76 4.11
N GLY A 20 -10.21 8.65 4.97
CA GLY A 20 -10.70 8.85 6.34
C GLY A 20 -9.87 8.08 7.38
N PRO A 21 -10.03 8.41 8.68
CA PRO A 21 -9.21 7.84 9.75
C PRO A 21 -9.14 6.32 9.71
N GLY A 22 -7.92 5.77 9.78
CA GLY A 22 -7.67 4.32 9.79
C GLY A 22 -7.81 3.63 8.43
N SER A 23 -8.01 4.37 7.35
CA SER A 23 -7.89 3.86 5.97
C SER A 23 -6.43 3.73 5.55
N PHE A 24 -6.16 2.95 4.49
CA PHE A 24 -4.80 2.86 3.96
C PHE A 24 -4.25 4.20 3.48
N ARG A 25 -5.08 5.04 2.82
CA ARG A 25 -4.67 6.38 2.40
C ARG A 25 -4.33 7.28 3.59
N ASP A 26 -5.16 7.27 4.63
CA ASP A 26 -4.85 7.97 5.88
C ASP A 26 -3.55 7.46 6.49
N GLY A 27 -3.31 6.15 6.47
CA GLY A 27 -2.06 5.53 6.88
C GLY A 27 -0.82 6.01 6.10
N ILE A 28 -0.98 6.29 4.81
CA ILE A 28 0.08 6.83 3.95
C ILE A 28 0.31 8.32 4.22
N ASP A 29 -0.77 9.11 4.28
CA ASP A 29 -0.73 10.57 4.26
C ASP A 29 -0.47 11.21 5.63
N SER A 30 -0.95 10.59 6.73
CA SER A 30 -0.93 11.21 8.07
C SER A 30 0.39 11.08 8.82
N ALA A 31 1.21 10.08 8.48
CA ALA A 31 2.34 9.66 9.30
C ALA A 31 3.68 10.22 8.82
N THR A 32 4.53 10.57 9.78
CA THR A 32 5.88 11.09 9.55
C THR A 32 6.94 10.06 9.93
N GLY A 33 7.98 9.94 9.11
CA GLY A 33 9.12 9.05 9.35
C GLY A 33 8.91 7.56 9.01
N PRO A 34 9.96 6.75 9.24
CA PRO A 34 9.96 5.32 8.94
C PRO A 34 8.97 4.53 9.80
N ARG A 35 8.23 3.60 9.18
CA ARG A 35 7.17 2.83 9.85
C ARG A 35 6.80 1.55 9.11
N THR A 36 6.06 0.69 9.79
CA THR A 36 5.42 -0.47 9.19
C THR A 36 3.91 -0.32 9.25
N ILE A 37 3.25 -0.34 8.10
CA ILE A 37 1.80 -0.46 7.97
C ILE A 37 1.41 -1.93 8.17
N VAL A 38 0.47 -2.16 9.08
CA VAL A 38 -0.15 -3.45 9.37
C VAL A 38 -1.68 -3.33 9.25
N PHE A 39 -2.36 -4.43 8.92
CA PHE A 39 -3.78 -4.43 8.61
C PHE A 39 -4.56 -5.24 9.64
N GLU A 40 -5.54 -4.61 10.31
CA GLU A 40 -6.50 -5.30 11.18
C GLU A 40 -7.67 -5.89 10.40
N VAL A 41 -7.84 -5.45 9.15
CA VAL A 41 -8.94 -5.83 8.25
C VAL A 41 -8.45 -6.54 7.01
N SER A 42 -9.35 -7.30 6.38
CA SER A 42 -9.15 -7.95 5.09
C SER A 42 -10.17 -7.44 4.08
N GLY A 43 -9.87 -7.52 2.79
CA GLY A 43 -10.81 -7.17 1.74
C GLY A 43 -10.21 -6.31 0.64
N THR A 44 -11.07 -5.58 -0.06
CA THR A 44 -10.70 -4.75 -1.20
C THR A 44 -10.82 -3.28 -0.86
N ILE A 45 -9.73 -2.54 -1.02
CA ILE A 45 -9.66 -1.08 -0.95
C ILE A 45 -9.83 -0.55 -2.37
N GLU A 46 -11.01 -0.01 -2.67
CA GLU A 46 -11.29 0.62 -3.97
C GLU A 46 -10.80 2.07 -3.99
N LEU A 47 -9.66 2.33 -4.62
CA LEU A 47 -9.09 3.66 -4.74
C LEU A 47 -9.97 4.55 -5.63
N LYS A 48 -10.30 5.75 -5.16
CA LYS A 48 -11.06 6.74 -5.96
C LYS A 48 -10.16 7.66 -6.79
N SER A 49 -8.90 7.76 -6.40
CA SER A 49 -7.85 8.52 -7.08
C SER A 49 -6.51 7.80 -6.87
N GLU A 50 -5.47 8.21 -7.61
CA GLU A 50 -4.11 7.70 -7.40
C GLU A 50 -3.75 7.76 -5.90
N LEU A 51 -3.24 6.65 -5.36
CA LEU A 51 -2.61 6.65 -4.05
C LEU A 51 -1.11 6.84 -4.27
N ARG A 52 -0.66 8.09 -4.12
CA ARG A 52 0.73 8.48 -4.34
C ARG A 52 1.50 8.43 -3.03
N ILE A 53 2.49 7.55 -2.97
CA ILE A 53 3.38 7.32 -1.83
C ILE A 53 4.68 8.09 -2.09
N GLN A 54 5.05 8.95 -1.13
CA GLN A 54 6.27 9.77 -1.13
C GLN A 54 6.99 9.67 0.22
N ASN A 55 7.07 8.45 0.77
CA ASN A 55 7.61 8.16 2.10
C ASN A 55 9.05 7.62 2.02
N GLN A 56 9.76 7.69 3.14
CA GLN A 56 11.10 7.09 3.32
C GLN A 56 11.01 6.03 4.42
N GLY A 57 11.57 4.83 4.20
CA GLY A 57 11.59 3.76 5.21
C GLY A 57 10.20 3.19 5.56
N LEU A 58 9.39 2.88 4.55
CA LEU A 58 8.04 2.34 4.72
C LEU A 58 8.00 0.85 4.42
N THR A 59 7.45 0.06 5.34
CA THR A 59 7.04 -1.32 5.06
C THR A 59 5.53 -1.43 5.00
N ILE A 60 4.98 -2.01 3.94
CA ILE A 60 3.57 -2.40 3.82
C ILE A 60 3.49 -3.92 4.00
N ALA A 61 3.06 -4.37 5.18
CA ALA A 61 3.08 -5.76 5.59
C ALA A 61 1.72 -6.44 5.38
N GLY A 62 1.36 -6.77 4.13
CA GLY A 62 0.07 -7.37 3.78
C GLY A 62 -0.24 -8.71 4.45
N GLN A 63 0.79 -9.46 4.87
CA GLN A 63 0.63 -10.73 5.60
C GLN A 63 0.02 -10.59 7.00
N THR A 64 -0.13 -9.36 7.50
CA THR A 64 -0.80 -9.08 8.77
C THR A 64 -2.32 -9.04 8.64
N ALA A 65 -2.84 -8.82 7.43
CA ALA A 65 -4.27 -8.83 7.18
C ALA A 65 -4.88 -10.23 7.49
N PRO A 66 -6.05 -10.30 8.14
CA PRO A 66 -6.73 -11.55 8.38
C PRO A 66 -7.24 -12.20 7.09
N GLY A 67 -7.69 -13.45 7.19
CA GLY A 67 -8.43 -14.15 6.14
C GLY A 67 -7.75 -14.13 4.77
N ASP A 68 -8.48 -13.68 3.75
CA ASP A 68 -8.02 -13.67 2.36
C ASP A 68 -7.03 -12.54 2.04
N GLY A 69 -6.64 -11.71 3.02
CA GLY A 69 -5.69 -10.63 2.85
C GLY A 69 -6.27 -9.36 2.22
N ILE A 70 -5.38 -8.49 1.72
CA ILE A 70 -5.74 -7.16 1.18
C ILE A 70 -5.54 -7.08 -0.34
N THR A 71 -6.51 -6.46 -1.00
CA THR A 71 -6.45 -6.07 -2.41
C THR A 71 -6.61 -4.56 -2.53
N ILE A 72 -5.71 -3.91 -3.27
CA ILE A 72 -5.84 -2.50 -3.66
C ILE A 72 -6.34 -2.48 -5.10
N LYS A 73 -7.41 -1.73 -5.38
CA LYS A 73 -8.08 -1.79 -6.68
C LYS A 73 -8.48 -0.43 -7.24
N ASP A 74 -8.72 -0.38 -8.55
CA ASP A 74 -9.47 0.65 -9.28
C ASP A 74 -8.73 1.98 -9.47
N ASN A 75 -7.51 2.12 -8.96
CA ASN A 75 -6.59 3.17 -9.36
C ASN A 75 -5.13 2.73 -9.15
N LYS A 76 -4.20 3.56 -9.61
CA LYS A 76 -2.76 3.34 -9.51
C LYS A 76 -2.29 3.45 -8.05
N LEU A 77 -1.47 2.48 -7.63
CA LEU A 77 -0.59 2.59 -6.48
C LEU A 77 0.77 3.14 -6.95
N GLY A 78 0.97 4.45 -6.78
CA GLY A 78 2.14 5.15 -7.32
C GLY A 78 3.17 5.42 -6.23
N PHE A 79 4.43 5.13 -6.50
CA PHE A 79 5.56 5.54 -5.67
C PHE A 79 6.37 6.59 -6.43
N SER A 80 6.72 7.67 -5.75
CA SER A 80 7.63 8.68 -6.30
C SER A 80 8.52 9.27 -5.23
N LYS A 81 9.76 9.65 -5.57
CA LYS A 81 10.69 10.35 -4.66
C LYS A 81 10.83 9.67 -3.30
N SER A 82 10.84 8.34 -3.31
CA SER A 82 10.78 7.49 -2.11
C SER A 82 12.02 6.60 -2.04
N SER A 83 12.45 6.23 -0.84
CA SER A 83 13.50 5.25 -0.62
C SER A 83 13.17 4.26 0.49
N ASP A 84 13.85 3.11 0.46
CA ASP A 84 13.80 2.08 1.49
C ASP A 84 12.38 1.56 1.73
N ILE A 85 11.74 1.14 0.65
CA ILE A 85 10.35 0.68 0.66
C ILE A 85 10.26 -0.83 0.48
N ILE A 86 9.50 -1.48 1.36
CA ILE A 86 9.21 -2.90 1.29
C ILE A 86 7.69 -3.08 1.18
N VAL A 87 7.23 -3.76 0.13
CA VAL A 87 5.81 -4.09 -0.09
C VAL A 87 5.67 -5.60 -0.20
N ARG A 88 4.89 -6.21 0.69
CA ARG A 88 4.73 -7.68 0.71
C ARG A 88 3.29 -8.13 0.86
N TYR A 89 2.98 -9.28 0.26
CA TYR A 89 1.72 -10.02 0.47
C TYR A 89 0.44 -9.21 0.23
N ILE A 90 0.45 -8.32 -0.76
CA ILE A 90 -0.74 -7.61 -1.22
C ILE A 90 -1.10 -8.02 -2.65
N ARG A 91 -2.35 -7.79 -3.03
CA ARG A 91 -2.79 -7.82 -4.43
C ARG A 91 -3.03 -6.39 -4.91
N VAL A 92 -2.59 -6.06 -6.11
CA VAL A 92 -2.88 -4.76 -6.73
C VAL A 92 -3.55 -5.00 -8.07
N ARG A 93 -4.75 -4.44 -8.26
CA ARG A 93 -5.55 -4.66 -9.47
C ARG A 93 -5.98 -3.31 -10.01
N LEU A 94 -5.45 -2.87 -11.14
CA LEU A 94 -5.79 -1.54 -11.66
C LEU A 94 -7.30 -1.35 -11.83
N GLY A 95 -8.02 -2.42 -12.19
CA GLY A 95 -9.46 -2.39 -12.41
C GLY A 95 -9.86 -1.41 -13.51
N ASP A 96 -11.16 -1.16 -13.64
CA ASP A 96 -11.72 -0.29 -14.68
C ASP A 96 -12.59 0.83 -14.12
N LYS A 97 -12.98 0.77 -12.83
CA LYS A 97 -14.01 1.65 -12.27
C LYS A 97 -13.54 3.09 -12.10
N ASN A 98 -12.35 3.29 -11.51
CA ASN A 98 -11.79 4.62 -11.23
C ASN A 98 -10.44 4.86 -11.93
N LYS A 99 -10.05 4.02 -12.90
CA LYS A 99 -8.74 4.17 -13.56
C LYS A 99 -8.67 5.51 -14.32
N PRO A 100 -7.53 6.22 -14.30
CA PRO A 100 -7.46 7.62 -14.80
C PRO A 100 -7.62 7.75 -16.32
N ARG A 101 -7.40 6.66 -17.06
CA ARG A 101 -7.57 6.60 -18.53
C ARG A 101 -7.85 5.17 -18.99
N PRO A 102 -8.48 4.96 -20.17
CA PRO A 102 -8.84 3.64 -20.68
C PRO A 102 -7.65 2.68 -20.86
N SER A 103 -6.49 3.19 -21.25
CA SER A 103 -5.28 2.40 -21.51
C SER A 103 -4.01 3.10 -21.02
N GLY A 104 -3.03 2.29 -20.62
CA GLY A 104 -1.71 2.76 -20.21
C GLY A 104 -1.50 3.21 -18.75
N PRO A 105 -2.45 3.21 -17.79
CA PRO A 105 -2.04 3.23 -16.39
C PRO A 105 -1.48 1.87 -15.99
N ASP A 106 -0.49 1.88 -15.10
CA ASP A 106 0.01 0.69 -14.42
C ASP A 106 -0.75 0.48 -13.11
N ALA A 107 -0.89 -0.77 -12.69
CA ALA A 107 -1.41 -1.09 -11.36
C ALA A 107 -0.49 -0.55 -10.25
N VAL A 108 0.82 -0.70 -10.46
CA VAL A 108 1.89 -0.16 -9.60
C VAL A 108 2.88 0.59 -10.47
N SER A 109 3.31 1.78 -10.06
CA SER A 109 4.42 2.50 -10.72
C SER A 109 5.44 2.98 -9.70
N VAL A 110 6.72 2.93 -10.06
CA VAL A 110 7.84 3.38 -9.24
C VAL A 110 8.67 4.33 -10.09
N ASP A 111 8.75 5.59 -9.70
CA ASP A 111 9.40 6.67 -10.47
C ASP A 111 10.30 7.51 -9.55
N ASP A 112 11.56 7.74 -9.94
CA ASP A 112 12.52 8.48 -9.11
C ASP A 112 12.62 7.95 -7.66
N CYS A 113 12.85 6.63 -7.53
CA CYS A 113 12.89 5.93 -6.26
C CYS A 113 14.18 5.10 -6.12
N ASP A 114 14.60 4.83 -4.87
CA ASP A 114 15.82 4.09 -4.55
C ASP A 114 15.57 3.00 -3.48
N HIS A 115 16.25 1.85 -3.55
CA HIS A 115 16.07 0.73 -2.61
C HIS A 115 14.61 0.26 -2.39
N PHE A 116 14.07 -0.49 -3.36
CA PHE A 116 12.70 -1.02 -3.33
C PHE A 116 12.64 -2.54 -3.36
N ILE A 117 11.75 -3.12 -2.56
CA ILE A 117 11.42 -4.55 -2.59
C ILE A 117 9.91 -4.71 -2.75
N PHE A 118 9.49 -5.36 -3.84
CA PHE A 118 8.18 -5.99 -3.95
C PHE A 118 8.37 -7.50 -3.84
N ASP A 119 7.77 -8.14 -2.83
CA ASP A 119 7.92 -9.57 -2.62
C ASP A 119 6.57 -10.23 -2.30
N HIS A 120 6.30 -11.39 -2.89
CA HIS A 120 5.01 -12.09 -2.75
C HIS A 120 3.79 -11.20 -3.07
N VAL A 121 3.92 -10.33 -4.07
CA VAL A 121 2.84 -9.48 -4.57
C VAL A 121 2.21 -10.12 -5.81
N SER A 122 0.89 -9.98 -5.98
CA SER A 122 0.21 -10.34 -7.23
C SER A 122 -0.40 -9.09 -7.87
N THR A 123 -0.06 -8.85 -9.12
CA THR A 123 -0.57 -7.76 -9.97
C THR A 123 -1.49 -8.28 -11.04
#